data_AF-A0A7C3CGL5-F1
#
_entry.id   AF-A0A7C3CGL5-F1
#
_cell.length_a   1.000
_cell.length_b   1.000
_cell.length_c   1.000
_cell.angle_alpha   90.00
_cell.angle_beta   90.00
_cell.angle_gamma   90.00
#
_symmetry.space_group_name_H-M   'P 1'
#
loop_
_entity.id
_entity.type
_entity.pdbx_description
1 polymer ?
#
loop_
_entity_poly.entity_id
_entity_poly.type
_entity_poly.pdbx_seq_one_letter_code
_entity_poly.pdbx_strand_id
1 'polypeptide(L)'
;MKPLWKKATQQTGTKRLFLDLGDLGDLVNPHGPHEQWQDHGVGLLRTILHNNGLLTDVASTRACKTWDQVRETVRGYDMLLMNMRSYTFPVGKRSAEIYKEENPNGIILVGGMHATVAL
;
A
#
# COMPACT_ATOMS: atom_id res chain seq x y z
N MET A 1 -27.62 -18.10 20.55
CA MET A 1 -27.34 -17.40 19.28
C MET A 1 -25.90 -17.70 18.86
N LYS A 2 -25.68 -18.24 17.66
CA LYS A 2 -24.32 -18.39 17.11
C LYS A 2 -23.82 -17.00 16.68
N PRO A 3 -22.55 -16.64 16.92
CA PRO A 3 -22.04 -15.35 16.48
C PRO A 3 -22.10 -15.29 14.95
N LEU A 4 -22.71 -14.21 14.42
CA LEU A 4 -22.93 -13.98 12.99
C LEU A 4 -21.64 -13.70 12.21
N TRP A 5 -20.51 -13.60 12.89
CA TRP A 5 -19.24 -13.21 12.28
C TRP A 5 -18.35 -14.44 12.23
N LYS A 6 -18.22 -15.01 11.02
CA LYS A 6 -17.13 -15.94 10.71
C LYS A 6 -15.84 -15.26 11.15
N LYS A 7 -15.11 -15.87 12.09
CA LYS A 7 -13.69 -15.54 12.31
C LYS A 7 -13.06 -15.48 10.93
N ALA A 8 -12.41 -14.36 10.60
CA ALA A 8 -11.65 -14.23 9.36
C ALA A 8 -10.79 -15.48 9.25
N THR A 9 -11.12 -16.33 8.29
CA THR A 9 -10.36 -17.54 7.97
C THR A 9 -8.92 -17.11 7.86
N GLN A 10 -8.05 -17.64 8.73
CA GLN A 10 -6.61 -17.42 8.65
C GLN A 10 -6.20 -17.63 7.20
N GLN A 11 -5.85 -16.55 6.50
CA GLN A 11 -5.38 -16.64 5.13
C GLN A 11 -4.00 -17.28 5.18
N THR A 12 -3.97 -18.60 5.07
CA THR A 12 -2.78 -19.37 4.74
C THR A 12 -2.53 -19.18 3.24
N GLY A 13 -1.95 -18.04 2.85
CA GLY A 13 -1.63 -17.78 1.45
C GLY A 13 -1.10 -16.37 1.25
N THR A 14 0.14 -16.29 0.77
CA THR A 14 0.85 -15.11 0.24
C THR A 14 0.25 -13.75 0.62
N LYS A 15 0.85 -13.08 1.60
CA LYS A 15 0.35 -11.78 2.09
C LYS A 15 0.79 -10.69 1.12
N ARG A 16 -0.15 -10.12 0.37
CA ARG A 16 0.11 -9.03 -0.60
C ARG A 16 -0.43 -7.72 -0.04
N LEU A 17 0.40 -6.68 -0.03
CA LEU A 17 0.01 -5.34 0.39
C LEU A 17 -0.09 -4.42 -0.82
N PHE A 18 -1.22 -3.75 -0.98
CA PHE A 18 -1.32 -2.58 -1.87
C PHE A 18 -1.14 -1.32 -1.04
N LEU A 19 -0.02 -0.63 -1.24
CA LEU A 19 0.31 0.61 -0.55
C LEU A 19 -0.08 1.82 -1.40
N ASP A 20 -1.09 2.56 -0.95
CA ASP A 20 -1.45 3.87 -1.46
C ASP A 20 -0.39 4.90 -1.03
N LEU A 21 0.05 5.74 -1.98
CA LEU A 21 1.17 6.65 -1.80
C LEU A 21 0.70 8.10 -1.64
N GLY A 22 1.24 8.74 -0.62
CA GLY A 22 1.08 10.15 -0.32
C GLY A 22 2.07 10.61 0.74
N ASP A 23 2.16 11.93 0.92
CA ASP A 23 2.96 12.48 2.02
C ASP A 23 2.52 11.88 3.35
N LEU A 24 3.48 11.69 4.25
CA LEU A 24 3.20 11.24 5.60
C LEU A 24 2.26 12.25 6.26
N GLY A 25 1.37 11.77 7.12
CA GLY A 25 0.45 12.59 7.90
C GLY A 25 1.15 13.40 9.01
N ASP A 26 2.45 13.70 8.87
CA ASP A 26 3.28 14.45 9.81
C ASP A 26 3.36 15.94 9.48
N LEU A 27 3.33 16.30 8.18
CA LEU A 27 3.40 17.68 7.70
C LEU A 27 2.03 18.33 7.49
N VAL A 28 0.94 17.57 7.61
CA VAL A 28 -0.42 18.05 7.37
C VAL A 28 -1.33 17.59 8.51
N ASN A 29 -2.08 18.53 9.11
CA ASN A 29 -3.18 18.17 10.01
C ASN A 29 -4.33 17.68 9.12
N PRO A 30 -4.62 16.35 9.04
CA PRO A 30 -5.44 15.79 7.97
C PRO A 30 -6.91 16.04 8.28
N HIS A 31 -7.36 17.27 8.03
CA HIS A 31 -8.75 17.71 8.19
C HIS A 31 -9.31 18.26 6.87
N GLY A 32 -8.50 18.32 5.81
CA GLY A 32 -8.89 18.71 4.47
C GLY A 32 -9.27 17.51 3.59
N PRO A 33 -10.21 17.68 2.63
CA PRO A 33 -10.59 16.62 1.69
C PRO A 33 -9.39 16.05 0.93
N HIS A 34 -8.44 16.88 0.51
CA HIS A 34 -7.30 16.49 -0.31
C HIS A 34 -6.34 15.51 0.38
N GLU A 35 -6.22 15.55 1.71
CA GLU A 35 -5.37 14.61 2.46
C GLU A 35 -5.99 13.22 2.62
N GLN A 36 -7.30 13.09 2.42
CA GLN A 36 -8.05 11.84 2.53
C GLN A 36 -8.27 11.14 1.18
N TRP A 37 -7.95 11.80 0.07
CA TRP A 37 -8.18 11.25 -1.26
C TRP A 37 -7.19 10.14 -1.56
N GLN A 38 -7.67 8.91 -1.41
CA GLN A 38 -6.98 7.71 -1.88
C GLN A 38 -6.98 7.68 -3.41
N ASP A 39 -5.96 7.07 -3.98
CA ASP A 39 -5.88 6.93 -5.42
C ASP A 39 -7.01 6.04 -5.96
N HIS A 40 -7.88 6.59 -6.82
CA HIS A 40 -8.95 5.84 -7.49
C HIS A 40 -8.44 4.60 -8.26
N GLY A 41 -7.22 4.65 -8.80
CA GLY A 41 -6.57 3.52 -9.48
C GLY A 41 -6.40 2.31 -8.56
N VAL A 42 -6.18 2.53 -7.26
CA VAL A 42 -6.08 1.46 -6.26
C VAL A 42 -7.40 0.71 -6.14
N GLY A 43 -8.52 1.42 -6.04
CA GLY A 43 -9.85 0.82 -5.93
C GLY A 43 -10.24 -0.03 -7.16
N LEU A 44 -9.97 0.50 -8.36
CA LEU A 44 -10.23 -0.22 -9.61
C LEU A 44 -9.36 -1.48 -9.75
N LEU A 45 -8.03 -1.33 -9.61
CA LEU A 45 -7.10 -2.45 -9.76
C LEU A 45 -7.33 -3.52 -8.70
N ARG A 46 -7.60 -3.12 -7.46
CA ARG A 46 -7.93 -4.07 -6.39
C ARG A 46 -9.19 -4.86 -6.69
N THR A 47 -10.23 -4.22 -7.22
CA THR A 47 -11.46 -4.91 -7.65
C THR A 47 -11.15 -5.97 -8.71
N ILE A 48 -10.33 -5.62 -9.71
CA ILE A 48 -9.92 -6.56 -10.76
C ILE A 48 -9.09 -7.72 -10.19
N LEU A 49 -8.11 -7.44 -9.33
CA LEU A 49 -7.28 -8.46 -8.69
C LEU A 49 -8.12 -9.42 -7.84
N HIS A 50 -9.04 -8.88 -7.04
CA HIS A 50 -9.91 -9.67 -6.15
C HIS A 50 -10.87 -10.55 -6.96
N ASN A 51 -11.42 -10.04 -8.07
CA ASN A 51 -12.23 -10.83 -8.99
C ASN A 51 -11.45 -11.99 -9.65
N ASN A 52 -10.12 -11.91 -9.68
CA ASN A 52 -9.22 -12.96 -10.19
C ASN A 52 -8.58 -13.80 -9.05
N GLY A 53 -9.11 -13.72 -7.82
CA GLY A 53 -8.62 -14.50 -6.68
C GLY A 53 -7.32 -14.01 -6.05
N LEU A 54 -6.80 -12.85 -6.48
CA LEU A 54 -5.62 -12.22 -5.91
C LEU A 54 -6.04 -11.21 -4.84
N LEU A 55 -6.16 -11.71 -3.61
CA LEU A 55 -6.50 -10.88 -2.45
C LEU A 55 -5.30 -10.03 -2.01
N THR A 56 -5.62 -8.83 -1.57
CA THR A 56 -4.67 -7.82 -1.11
C THR A 56 -5.21 -7.07 0.11
N ASP A 57 -4.33 -6.87 1.07
CA ASP A 57 -4.51 -5.85 2.10
C ASP A 57 -4.25 -4.47 1.50
N VAL A 58 -4.74 -3.43 2.18
CA VAL A 58 -4.55 -2.03 1.76
C VAL A 58 -4.06 -1.23 2.94
N ALA A 59 -3.01 -0.44 2.71
CA ALA A 59 -2.55 0.59 3.62
C ALA A 59 -2.23 1.86 2.83
N SER A 60 -2.06 2.98 3.52
CA SER A 60 -1.68 4.25 2.91
C SER A 60 -0.58 4.91 3.73
N THR A 61 0.45 5.44 3.07
CA THR A 61 1.49 6.22 3.76
C THR A 61 0.95 7.50 4.38
N ARG A 62 -0.21 7.99 3.91
CA ARG A 62 -0.93 9.14 4.48
C ARG A 62 -1.41 8.89 5.91
N ALA A 63 -1.64 7.63 6.27
CA ALA A 63 -2.01 7.24 7.62
C ALA A 63 -0.79 7.12 8.55
N CYS A 64 0.42 7.14 8.01
CA CYS A 64 1.67 7.07 8.76
C CYS A 64 2.19 8.49 9.06
N LYS A 65 2.62 8.72 10.30
CA LYS A 65 3.29 9.95 10.75
C LYS A 65 4.81 9.82 10.79
N THR A 66 5.34 8.60 10.69
CA THR A 66 6.78 8.37 10.69
C THR A 66 7.11 7.23 9.73
N TRP A 67 8.36 7.18 9.28
CA TRP A 67 8.86 6.06 8.49
C TRP A 67 8.88 4.73 9.25
N ASP A 68 8.99 4.76 10.58
CA ASP A 68 8.87 3.54 11.39
C ASP A 68 7.46 2.96 11.36
N GLN A 69 6.42 3.80 11.30
CA GLN A 69 5.05 3.31 11.10
C GLN A 69 4.87 2.70 9.69
N VAL A 70 5.55 3.23 8.68
CA VAL A 70 5.60 2.58 7.36
C VAL A 70 6.31 1.22 7.46
N ARG A 71 7.43 1.14 8.18
CA ARG A 71 8.18 -0.11 8.42
C ARG A 71 7.28 -1.18 9.07
N GLU A 72 6.54 -0.81 10.10
CA GLU A 72 5.58 -1.71 10.76
C GLU A 72 4.47 -2.15 9.80
N THR A 73 3.95 -1.23 9.00
CA THR A 73 2.87 -1.47 8.04
C THR A 73 3.25 -2.49 6.97
N VAL A 74 4.51 -2.48 6.50
CA VAL A 74 4.94 -3.30 5.36
C VAL A 74 5.59 -4.63 5.75
N ARG A 75 5.81 -4.87 7.05
CA ARG A 75 6.51 -6.05 7.56
C ARG A 75 5.69 -7.34 7.36
N GLY A 76 6.36 -8.39 6.88
CA GLY A 76 5.79 -9.74 6.77
C GLY A 76 4.89 -9.95 5.55
N TYR A 77 4.93 -9.05 4.58
CA TYR A 77 4.26 -9.16 3.29
C TYR A 77 5.22 -9.72 2.23
N ASP A 78 4.75 -10.67 1.43
CA ASP A 78 5.54 -11.33 0.38
C ASP A 78 5.56 -10.53 -0.93
N MET A 79 4.61 -9.60 -1.08
CA MET A 79 4.54 -8.69 -2.22
C MET A 79 4.03 -7.32 -1.80
N LEU A 80 4.68 -6.28 -2.31
CA LEU A 80 4.26 -4.88 -2.23
C LEU A 80 3.83 -4.39 -3.62
N LEU A 81 2.59 -3.91 -3.73
CA LEU A 81 2.06 -3.23 -4.90
C LEU A 81 1.97 -1.74 -4.61
N MET A 82 2.41 -0.91 -5.55
CA MET A 82 2.30 0.56 -5.46
C MET A 82 1.78 1.13 -6.78
N ASN A 83 0.76 1.98 -6.67
CA ASN A 83 0.35 2.85 -7.78
C ASN A 83 1.05 4.19 -7.61
N MET A 84 2.03 4.47 -8.45
CA MET A 84 2.89 5.64 -8.38
C MET A 84 2.40 6.72 -9.35
N ARG A 85 2.29 7.95 -8.83
CA ARG A 85 2.05 9.16 -9.61
C ARG A 85 3.36 9.95 -9.69
N SER A 86 3.49 10.84 -10.67
CA SER A 86 4.70 11.66 -10.88
C SER A 86 5.24 12.36 -9.62
N TYR A 87 4.37 12.77 -8.68
CA TYR A 87 4.78 13.44 -7.43
C TYR A 87 5.07 12.49 -6.28
N THR A 88 4.70 11.20 -6.36
CA THR A 88 4.85 10.24 -5.26
C THR A 88 6.13 9.41 -5.33
N PHE A 89 7.02 9.67 -6.29
CA PHE A 89 8.26 8.90 -6.44
C PHE A 89 9.18 8.91 -5.22
N PRO A 90 9.48 10.06 -4.57
CA PRO A 90 10.32 10.04 -3.38
C PRO A 90 9.75 9.17 -2.26
N VAL A 91 8.43 9.26 -2.03
CA VAL A 91 7.72 8.44 -1.04
C VAL A 91 7.74 6.97 -1.44
N GLY A 92 7.37 6.64 -2.68
CA GLY A 92 7.33 5.26 -3.15
C GLY A 92 8.70 4.60 -3.19
N LYS A 93 9.76 5.33 -3.55
CA LYS A 93 11.14 4.85 -3.46
C LYS A 93 11.51 4.54 -2.02
N ARG A 94 11.24 5.46 -1.08
CA ARG A 94 11.57 5.26 0.33
C ARG A 94 10.78 4.11 0.95
N SER A 95 9.49 3.98 0.62
CA SER A 95 8.67 2.84 1.01
C SER A 95 9.20 1.51 0.46
N ALA A 96 9.68 1.50 -0.80
CA ALA A 96 10.29 0.32 -1.41
C ALA A 96 11.60 -0.10 -0.73
N GLU A 97 12.46 0.86 -0.37
CA GLU A 97 13.68 0.63 0.42
C GLU A 97 13.35 -0.01 1.77
N ILE A 98 12.43 0.60 2.53
CA ILE A 98 11.97 0.09 3.84
C ILE A 98 11.37 -1.32 3.69
N TYR A 99 10.57 -1.55 2.66
CA TYR A 99 10.01 -2.86 2.39
C TYR A 99 11.09 -3.92 2.16
N LYS A 100 12.16 -3.59 1.42
CA LYS A 100 13.28 -4.52 1.18
C LYS A 100 14.13 -4.77 2.42
N GLU A 101 14.26 -3.78 3.31
CA GLU A 101 14.89 -3.98 4.61
C GLU A 101 14.12 -5.00 5.46
N GLU A 102 12.79 -4.90 5.50
CA GLU A 102 11.94 -5.80 6.31
C GLU A 102 11.62 -7.14 5.62
N ASN A 103 11.61 -7.16 4.29
CA ASN A 103 11.22 -8.31 3.47
C ASN A 103 12.23 -8.51 2.32
N PRO A 104 13.46 -9.02 2.59
CA PRO A 104 14.54 -9.07 1.58
C PRO A 104 14.15 -9.81 0.29
N ASN A 105 13.40 -10.91 0.43
CA ASN A 105 12.95 -11.76 -0.67
C ASN A 105 11.60 -11.31 -1.28
N GLY A 106 10.97 -10.29 -0.70
CA GLY A 106 9.66 -9.81 -1.12
C GLY A 106 9.68 -9.18 -2.51
N ILE A 107 8.59 -9.35 -3.26
CA ILE A 107 8.45 -8.80 -4.62
C ILE A 107 7.86 -7.40 -4.54
N ILE A 108 8.42 -6.44 -5.29
CA ILE A 108 7.83 -5.11 -5.46
C ILE A 108 7.29 -5.00 -6.89
N LEU A 109 6.03 -4.62 -7.01
CA LEU A 109 5.39 -4.26 -8.28
C LEU A 109 4.97 -2.79 -8.23
N VAL A 110 5.51 -1.98 -9.14
CA VAL A 110 5.18 -0.56 -9.26
C VAL A 110 4.59 -0.31 -10.64
N GLY A 111 3.49 0.44 -10.70
CA GLY A 111 2.89 0.93 -11.94
C GLY A 111 2.32 2.33 -11.74
N GLY A 112 1.59 2.84 -12.74
CA GLY A 112 0.95 4.16 -12.68
C GLY A 112 1.57 5.20 -13.62
N MET A 113 0.93 6.37 -13.73
CA MET A 113 1.44 7.47 -14.56
C MET A 113 2.57 8.19 -13.85
N HIS A 114 3.80 7.87 -14.25
CA HIS A 114 4.98 8.60 -13.82
C HIS A 114 5.78 9.02 -15.06
N ALA A 115 5.79 10.32 -15.36
CA ALA A 115 6.32 10.86 -16.62
C ALA A 115 7.85 10.66 -16.79
N THR A 116 8.58 10.36 -15.71
CA THR A 116 10.05 10.40 -15.67
C THR A 116 10.74 9.11 -15.22
N VAL A 117 10.05 7.95 -15.23
CA VAL A 117 10.69 6.63 -14.98
C VAL A 117 10.96 5.84 -16.26
N ALA A 118 10.69 6.42 -17.43
CA ALA A 118 11.29 5.95 -18.68
C ALA A 118 12.70 6.54 -18.77
N LEU A 119 13.71 5.70 -18.51
CA LEU A 119 15.06 5.87 -19.03
C LEU A 119 15.18 5.00 -20.29
#